data_AF-A0A938C130-F1
#
_entry.id   AF-A0A938C130-F1
#
_cell.length_a   1.000
_cell.length_b   1.000
_cell.length_c   1.000
_cell.angle_alpha   90.00
_cell.angle_beta   90.00
_cell.angle_gamma   90.00
#
_symmetry.space_group_name_H-M   'P 1'
#
loop_
_entity.id
_entity.type
_entity.pdbx_description
1 polymer ?
#
loop_
_entity_poly.entity_id
_entity_poly.type
_entity_poly.pdbx_seq_one_letter_code
_entity_poly.pdbx_strand_id
1 'polypeptide(L)' 'LPEHYGALSPILHVVPLQLLAYHTALARGTDVDKPRNLAKSVTVE' A
#
# COMPACT_ATOMS: atom_id res chain seq x y z
N LEU A 1 -3.91 21.19 4.02
CA LEU A 1 -4.91 20.10 4.01
C LEU A 1 -5.86 20.34 5.18
N PRO A 2 -7.16 20.02 5.10
CA PRO A 2 -8.02 20.03 6.28
C PRO A 2 -7.36 19.10 7.29
N GLU A 3 -6.88 19.64 8.41
CA GLU A 3 -5.86 18.98 9.22
C GLU A 3 -6.36 17.67 9.85
N HIS A 4 -7.67 17.49 9.98
CA HIS A 4 -8.27 16.26 10.47
C HIS A 4 -9.62 15.98 9.81
N TYR A 5 -9.75 14.83 9.15
CA TYR A 5 -11.00 14.32 8.57
C TYR A 5 -11.82 13.49 9.57
N GLY A 6 -11.65 13.73 10.88
CA GLY A 6 -12.30 12.97 11.94
C GLY A 6 -12.07 11.46 11.80
N ALA A 7 -13.15 10.68 11.86
CA ALA A 7 -13.10 9.22 11.75
C ALA A 7 -12.56 8.71 10.40
N LEU A 8 -12.63 9.51 9.33
CA LEU A 8 -12.11 9.15 8.00
C LEU A 8 -10.61 9.41 7.85
N SER A 9 -9.99 10.07 8.84
CA SER A 9 -8.57 10.42 8.80
C SER A 9 -7.65 9.22 8.46
N PRO A 10 -7.80 8.03 9.06
CA PRO A 10 -6.93 6.89 8.75
C PRO A 10 -7.01 6.44 7.28
N ILE A 11 -8.20 6.52 6.68
CA ILE A 11 -8.43 6.10 5.29
C ILE A 11 -7.74 7.07 4.34
N LEU A 12 -7.84 8.38 4.59
CA LEU A 12 -7.22 9.36 3.70
C LEU A 12 -5.70 9.41 3.85
N HIS A 13 -5.19 9.21 5.06
CA HIS A 13 -3.75 9.19 5.31
C HIS A 13 -3.04 7.94 4.76
N VAL A 14 -3.75 6.83 4.51
CA VAL A 14 -3.13 5.64 3.91
C VAL A 14 -2.84 5.81 2.41
N VAL A 15 -3.57 6.69 1.71
CA VAL A 15 -3.43 6.87 0.25
C VAL A 15 -2.02 7.35 -0.13
N PRO A 16 -1.44 8.41 0.49
CA PRO A 16 -0.06 8.80 0.23
C PRO A 16 0.96 7.68 0.54
N LEU A 17 0.73 6.89 1.60
CA LEU A 17 1.59 5.76 1.95
C LEU A 17 1.53 4.64 0.91
N GLN A 18 0.35 4.34 0.36
CA GLN A 18 0.17 3.39 -0.75
C GLN A 18 0.92 3.85 -2.02
N LEU A 19 0.81 5.15 -2.36
CA LEU A 19 1.52 5.73 -3.50
C LEU A 19 3.04 5.72 -3.29
N LEU A 20 3.52 6.02 -2.09
CA LEU A 20 4.94 5.94 -1.75
C LEU A 20 5.47 4.51 -1.93
N ALA A 21 4.75 3.49 -1.45
CA ALA A 21 5.12 2.10 -1.62
C ALA A 21 5.17 1.70 -3.11
N TYR A 22 4.16 2.09 -3.89
CA TYR A 22 4.09 1.86 -5.33
C TYR A 22 5.31 2.45 -6.07
N HIS A 23 5.57 3.75 -5.89
CA HIS A 23 6.69 4.42 -6.56
C HIS A 23 8.05 3.90 -6.09
N THR A 24 8.18 3.51 -4.82
CA THR A 24 9.40 2.86 -4.32
C THR A 24 9.62 1.51 -4.99
N ALA A 25 8.58 0.70 -5.15
CA ALA A 25 8.67 -0.59 -5.82
C ALA A 25 9.04 -0.46 -7.31
N LEU A 26 8.47 0.53 -8.00
CA LEU A 26 8.87 0.87 -9.38
C LEU A 26 10.34 1.29 -9.46
N ALA A 27 10.80 2.19 -8.58
CA ALA A 27 12.19 2.64 -8.55
C ALA A 27 13.17 1.50 -8.24
N ARG A 28 12.73 0.50 -7.48
CA ARG A 28 13.52 -0.71 -7.16
C ARG A 28 13.38 -1.82 -8.21
N GLY A 29 12.55 -1.65 -9.24
CA GLY A 29 12.30 -2.67 -10.26
C GLY A 29 11.68 -3.96 -9.73
N THR A 30 10.92 -3.89 -8.63
CA THR A 30 10.24 -5.06 -8.04
C THR A 30 8.81 -5.17 -8.56
N ASP A 31 8.33 -6.40 -8.76
CA ASP A 31 6.95 -6.67 -9.16
C ASP A 31 5.97 -6.29 -8.03
N VAL A 32 5.11 -5.29 -8.30
CA VAL A 32 4.13 -4.77 -7.36
C VAL A 32 2.91 -5.68 -7.25
N ASP A 33 2.51 -6.31 -8.36
CA ASP A 33 1.31 -7.15 -8.42
C ASP A 33 1.58 -8.55 -7.87
N LYS A 34 2.83 -9.01 -7.95
CA LYS A 34 3.27 -10.32 -7.47
C LYS A 34 4.55 -10.19 -6.62
N PRO A 35 4.43 -9.70 -5.38
CA PRO A 35 5.56 -9.61 -4.48
C PRO A 35 6.14 -10.99 -4.19
N ARG A 36 7.47 -11.06 -4.05
CA ARG A 36 8.18 -12.33 -3.80
C ARG A 36 7.61 -13.05 -2.59
N ASN A 37 7.57 -14.38 -2.66
CA ASN A 37 7.18 -15.27 -1.56
C ASN A 37 5.74 -15.11 -1.05
N LEU A 38 4.88 -14.35 -1.74
CA LEU A 38 3.51 -14.11 -1.33
C LEU A 38 2.51 -14.58 -2.41
N ALA A 39 1.32 -14.89 -1.94
CA ALA A 39 0.13 -15.10 -2.76
C ALA A 39 -0.96 -14.14 -2.28
N LYS A 40 -1.96 -13.90 -3.14
CA LYS A 40 -3.09 -13.00 -2.81
C LYS A 40 -3.92 -13.50 -1.62
N SER A 41 -4.00 -14.82 -1.46
CA SER A 41 -4.70 -15.47 -0.36
C SER A 41 -3.92 -16.72 0.02
N VAL A 42 -3.82 -17.00 1.32
CA VAL A 42 -3.23 -18.23 1.86
C VAL A 42 -4.39 -19.13 2.25
N THR A 43 -4.57 -20.23 1.52
CA THR A 43 -5.69 -21.16 1.70
C THR A 43 -5.27 -22.47 2.38
N VAL A 44 -4.00 -22.58 2.76
CA VAL A 44 -3.41 -23.74 3.44
C VAL A 44 -2.84 -23.28 4.78
N GLU A 45 -2.92 -24.13 5.80
CA GLU A 45 -2.34 -23.89 7.13
C GLU A 45 -0.89 -24.35 7.21
#